data_AF-A0A327JJ81-F1
#
_entry.id   AF-A0A327JJ81-F1
#
_cell.length_a   1.000
_cell.length_b   1.000
_cell.length_c   1.000
_cell.angle_alpha   90.00
_cell.angle_beta   90.00
_cell.angle_gamma   90.00
#
_symmetry.space_group_name_H-M   'P 1'
#
loop_
_entity.id
_entity.type
_entity.pdbx_description
1 polymer ?
#
loop_
_entity_poly.entity_id
_entity_poly.type
_entity_poly.pdbx_seq_one_letter_code
_entity_poly.pdbx_strand_id
1 'polypeptide(L)'
;MLELRPNCECCDRDLPPESQDARICTFECTFCADCADDLDGTCPNCGGELLARPRRPAEELANHPASTTRILKPEGCGRPAASSALSRE
;
A
#
# COMPACT_ATOMS: atom_id res chain seq x y z
N MET A 1 1.31 5.20 16.21
CA MET A 1 1.19 6.30 15.23
C MET A 1 1.53 5.73 13.87
N LEU A 2 0.82 6.13 12.81
CA LEU A 2 1.03 5.62 11.46
C LEU A 2 2.51 5.72 11.04
N GLU A 3 3.09 4.64 10.54
CA GLU A 3 4.49 4.52 10.17
C GLU A 3 4.84 5.37 8.95
N LEU A 4 3.91 5.52 7.99
CA LEU A 4 4.16 6.16 6.69
C LEU A 4 5.32 5.51 5.93
N ARG A 5 5.16 4.22 5.57
CA ARG A 5 6.20 3.45 4.87
C ARG A 5 6.65 4.16 3.57
N PRO A 6 7.96 4.17 3.28
CA PRO A 6 8.54 5.04 2.26
C PRO A 6 8.45 4.47 0.85
N ASN A 7 7.87 3.27 0.66
CA ASN A 7 7.87 2.59 -0.63
C ASN A 7 6.57 1.79 -0.88
N CYS A 8 6.34 1.48 -2.15
CA CYS A 8 5.33 0.54 -2.58
C CYS A 8 5.84 -0.89 -2.33
N GLU A 9 5.04 -1.70 -1.62
CA GLU A 9 5.36 -3.11 -1.33
C GLU A 9 5.39 -4.00 -2.59
N CYS A 10 4.88 -3.49 -3.72
CA CYS A 10 4.80 -4.20 -4.99
C CYS A 10 6.01 -4.04 -5.90
N CYS A 11 6.36 -2.79 -6.17
CA CYS A 11 7.25 -2.38 -7.26
C CYS A 11 8.42 -1.56 -6.73
N ASP A 12 8.52 -1.41 -5.40
CA ASP A 12 9.53 -0.64 -4.70
C ASP A 12 9.61 0.85 -5.09
N ARG A 13 8.58 1.42 -5.74
CA ARG A 13 8.52 2.86 -6.01
C ARG A 13 8.50 3.65 -4.71
N ASP A 14 9.24 4.76 -4.64
CA ASP A 14 9.23 5.66 -3.50
C ASP A 14 7.86 6.34 -3.31
N LEU A 15 7.42 6.35 -2.04
CA LEU A 15 6.16 6.92 -1.58
C LEU A 15 6.44 7.84 -0.36
N PRO A 16 7.03 9.03 -0.58
CA PRO A 16 7.38 9.96 0.49
C PRO A 16 6.14 10.36 1.30
N PRO A 17 6.27 10.80 2.57
CA PRO A 17 5.13 11.00 3.48
C PRO A 17 4.03 11.92 2.94
N GLU A 18 4.37 12.88 2.09
CA GLU A 18 3.48 13.82 1.42
C GLU A 18 2.85 13.28 0.12
N SER A 19 3.26 12.10 -0.34
CA SER A 19 2.81 11.48 -1.59
C SER A 19 1.29 11.34 -1.66
N GLN A 20 0.73 11.77 -2.79
CA GLN A 20 -0.69 11.60 -3.11
C GLN A 20 -0.98 10.23 -3.75
N ASP A 21 0.07 9.54 -4.18
CA ASP A 21 -0.03 8.25 -4.86
C ASP A 21 0.00 7.08 -3.87
N ALA A 22 0.26 7.32 -2.58
CA ALA A 22 0.26 6.26 -1.59
C ALA A 22 -1.16 5.80 -1.27
N ARG A 23 -1.35 4.48 -1.32
CA ARG A 23 -2.53 3.76 -0.86
C ARG A 23 -2.17 2.87 0.31
N ILE A 24 -3.06 2.75 1.28
CA ILE A 24 -2.82 2.05 2.53
C ILE A 24 -4.04 1.26 2.98
N CYS A 25 -3.83 0.10 3.60
CA CYS A 25 -4.87 -0.65 4.32
C CYS A 25 -4.79 -0.43 5.84
N THR A 26 -5.71 -1.05 6.60
CA THR A 26 -5.76 -0.94 8.07
C THR A 26 -4.53 -1.49 8.80
N PHE A 27 -3.74 -2.35 8.15
CA PHE A 27 -2.47 -2.90 8.67
C PHE A 27 -1.23 -2.18 8.14
N GLU A 28 -1.42 -1.02 7.53
CA GLU A 28 -0.36 -0.19 6.97
C GLU A 28 0.43 -0.80 5.80
N CYS A 29 -0.11 -1.85 5.15
CA CYS A 29 0.43 -2.29 3.86
C CYS A 29 0.31 -1.15 2.85
N THR A 30 1.43 -0.76 2.24
CA THR A 30 1.51 0.46 1.43
C THR A 30 1.79 0.15 -0.03
N PHE A 31 0.97 0.71 -0.94
CA PHE A 31 1.07 0.50 -2.38
C PHE A 31 0.97 1.84 -3.13
N CYS A 32 1.54 1.94 -4.33
CA CYS A 32 1.30 3.11 -5.17
C CYS A 32 -0.09 3.01 -5.83
N ALA A 33 -0.59 4.13 -6.34
CA ALA A 33 -1.90 4.20 -6.98
C ALA A 33 -2.03 3.21 -8.14
N ASP A 34 -0.99 3.08 -8.97
CA ASP A 34 -0.97 2.14 -10.10
C ASP A 34 -1.13 0.69 -9.63
N CYS A 35 -0.32 0.25 -8.66
CA CYS A 35 -0.43 -1.11 -8.13
C CYS A 35 -1.74 -1.35 -7.38
N ALA A 36 -2.30 -0.34 -6.73
CA ALA A 36 -3.60 -0.46 -6.07
C ALA A 36 -4.74 -0.59 -7.09
N ASP A 37 -4.65 0.07 -8.25
CA ASP A 37 -5.59 -0.06 -9.37
C ASP A 37 -5.52 -1.48 -9.98
N ASP A 38 -4.31 -1.99 -10.22
CA ASP A 38 -4.07 -3.37 -10.69
C ASP A 38 -4.62 -4.45 -9.72
N LEU A 39 -4.83 -4.07 -8.45
CA LEU A 39 -5.35 -4.91 -7.38
C LEU A 39 -6.84 -4.65 -7.09
N ASP A 40 -7.53 -3.89 -7.95
CA ASP A 40 -8.94 -3.52 -7.80
C ASP A 40 -9.25 -2.90 -6.41
N GLY A 41 -8.31 -2.12 -5.89
CA GLY A 41 -8.41 -1.50 -4.57
C GLY A 41 -8.40 -2.48 -3.39
N THR A 42 -8.02 -3.75 -3.60
CA THR A 42 -7.98 -4.78 -2.56
C THR A 42 -6.54 -5.12 -2.17
N CYS A 43 -6.23 -5.06 -0.88
CA CYS A 43 -4.91 -5.37 -0.37
C CYS A 43 -4.60 -6.87 -0.52
N PRO A 44 -3.52 -7.25 -1.23
CA PRO A 44 -3.17 -8.66 -1.47
C PRO A 44 -2.62 -9.36 -0.22
N ASN A 45 -2.27 -8.60 0.82
CA ASN A 45 -1.68 -9.15 2.06
C ASN A 45 -2.75 -9.44 3.12
N CYS A 46 -3.84 -8.67 3.17
CA CYS A 46 -4.87 -8.82 4.21
C CYS A 46 -6.32 -8.92 3.68
N GLY A 47 -6.55 -8.72 2.38
CA GLY A 47 -7.89 -8.72 1.77
C GLY A 47 -8.76 -7.50 2.09
N GLY A 48 -8.23 -6.50 2.80
CA GLY A 48 -8.94 -5.25 3.10
C GLY A 48 -8.86 -4.22 1.97
N GLU A 49 -9.55 -3.10 2.12
CA GLU A 49 -9.52 -2.00 1.15
C GLU A 49 -8.19 -1.22 1.16
N LEU A 50 -7.82 -0.71 -0.01
CA LEU A 50 -6.72 0.21 -0.23
C LEU A 50 -7.26 1.61 -0.47
N LEU A 51 -7.10 2.48 0.52
CA LEU A 51 -7.54 3.88 0.47
C LEU A 51 -6.36 4.84 0.37
N ALA A 52 -6.61 6.10 0.01
CA ALA A 52 -5.60 7.15 0.04
C ALA A 52 -4.94 7.24 1.43
N ARG A 53 -3.61 7.16 1.47
CA ARG A 53 -2.85 7.21 2.72
C ARG A 53 -3.00 8.61 3.36
N PRO A 54 -3.43 8.70 4.63
CA PRO A 54 -3.42 9.96 5.36
C PRO A 54 -2.00 10.55 5.40
N ARG A 55 -1.89 11.83 5.09
CA ARG A 55 -0.61 12.55 5.06
C ARG A 55 -0.40 13.26 6.39
N ARG A 56 0.82 13.18 6.92
CA ARG A 56 1.22 13.96 8.09
C ARG A 56 1.55 15.38 7.65
N PRO A 57 1.04 16.43 8.34
CA PRO A 57 1.43 17.81 8.06
C PRO A 57 2.94 18.00 8.10
N ALA A 58 3.47 18.88 7.26
CA ALA A 58 4.91 19.07 7.10
C ALA A 58 5.61 19.48 8.42
N GLU A 59 4.96 20.34 9.20
CA GLU A 59 5.48 20.81 10.49
C GLU A 59 5.59 19.68 11.53
N GLU A 60 4.70 18.69 11.45
CA GLU A 60 4.67 17.56 12.38
C GLU A 60 5.71 16.48 12.05
N LEU A 61 6.27 16.47 10.83
CA LEU A 61 7.29 15.49 10.44
C LEU A 61 8.60 15.63 11.23
N ALA A 62 8.91 16.82 11.76
CA ALA A 62 10.10 17.03 12.57
C ALA A 62 10.02 16.31 13.93
N ASN A 63 8.85 16.32 14.56
CA ASN A 63 8.61 15.69 15.86
C ASN A 63 8.14 14.23 15.73
N HIS A 64 7.52 13.92 14.60
CA HIS A 64 6.95 12.62 14.28
C HIS A 64 7.41 12.23 12.88
N PRO A 65 8.64 11.72 12.73
CA PRO A 65 9.19 11.37 11.42
C PRO A 65 8.44 10.19 10.78
N ALA A 66 8.45 10.14 9.46
CA ALA A 66 8.01 8.97 8.70
C ALA A 66 9.04 7.84 8.84
N SER A 67 8.59 6.61 8.64
CA SER A 67 9.46 5.43 8.67
C SER A 67 10.44 5.46 7.50
N THR A 68 11.68 5.07 7.77
CA THR A 68 12.70 4.81 6.75
C THR A 68 12.78 3.33 6.36
N THR A 69 12.00 2.48 7.03
CA THR A 69 11.98 1.04 6.78
C THR A 69 11.17 0.75 5.53
N ARG A 70 11.84 0.22 4.50
CA ARG A 70 11.21 -0.27 3.28
C ARG A 70 10.65 -1.67 3.48
N ILE A 71 9.50 -1.94 2.89
CA ILE A 71 8.90 -3.28 2.83
C ILE A 71 8.68 -3.60 1.36
N LEU A 72 9.25 -4.69 0.88
CA LEU A 72 9.12 -5.11 -0.52
C LEU A 72 8.74 -6.59 -0.55
N LYS A 73 7.72 -6.92 -1.35
CA LYS A 73 7.38 -8.30 -1.68
C LYS A 73 8.11 -8.66 -2.98
N PRO A 74 9.21 -9.43 -2.92
CA PRO A 74 10.05 -9.70 -4.10
C PRO A 74 9.31 -10.46 -5.20
N GLU A 75 8.23 -11.15 -4.85
CA GLU A 75 7.34 -11.87 -5.77
C GLU A 75 6.32 -10.94 -6.46
N GLY A 76 6.30 -9.64 -6.11
CA GLY A 76 5.29 -8.68 -6.54
C GLY A 76 3.93 -8.87 -5.87
N CYS A 77 2.94 -8.09 -6.28
CA CYS A 77 1.59 -8.16 -5.68
C CYS A 77 0.71 -9.27 -6.20
N GLY A 78 1.16 -10.04 -7.20
CA GLY A 78 0.43 -11.15 -7.79
C GLY A 78 -1.04 -10.81 -8.03
N ARG A 79 -1.37 -10.27 -9.22
CA ARG A 79 -2.77 -10.10 -9.64
C ARG A 79 -3.53 -11.35 -9.20
N PRO A 80 -4.54 -11.26 -8.32
CA PRO A 80 -5.22 -12.46 -7.85
C PRO A 80 -5.67 -13.18 -9.10
N ALA A 81 -5.11 -14.36 -9.36
CA ALA A 81 -5.56 -15.20 -10.46
C ALA A 81 -7.05 -15.36 -10.20
N ALA A 82 -7.88 -14.74 -11.06
CA ALA A 82 -9.31 -14.61 -10.89
C ALA A 82 -9.82 -15.87 -10.21
N SER A 83 -10.23 -15.76 -8.93
CA SER A 83 -10.64 -16.90 -8.14
C SER A 83 -11.56 -17.72 -9.04
N SER A 84 -11.12 -18.92 -9.38
CA SER A 84 -11.92 -19.89 -10.14
C SER A 84 -13.16 -20.19 -9.31
N ALA A 85 -14.17 -19.34 -9.43
CA ALA A 85 -15.55 -19.66 -9.18
C ALA A 85 -15.97 -20.59 -10.33
N LEU A 86 -15.44 -21.81 -10.31
CA LEU A 86 -15.92 -22.90 -11.11
C LEU A 86 -16.43 -23.98 -10.17
N SER A 87 -17.72 -24.26 -10.31
CA SER A 87 -18.45 -25.45 -9.84
C SER A 87 -19.03 -25.31 -8.42
N ARG A 88 -20.34 -25.46 -8.16
CA ARG A 88 -21.38 -26.27 -8.83
C ARG A 88 -22.77 -25.70 -8.53
N GLU A 89 -23.65 -25.97 -9.50
CA GLU A 89 -25.13 -25.99 -9.55
C GLU A 89 -25.92 -25.90 -8.23
#